data_AF-A0A1F9NAG1-F1
#
_entry.id   AF-A0A1F9NAG1-F1
#
_cell.length_a   1.000
_cell.length_b   1.000
_cell.length_c   1.000
_cell.angle_alpha   90.00
_cell.angle_beta   90.00
_cell.angle_gamma   90.00
#
_symmetry.space_group_name_H-M   'P 1'
#
loop_
_entity.id
_entity.type
_entity.pdbx_description
1 polymer ?
#
loop_
_entity_poly.entity_id
_entity_poly.type
_entity_poly.pdbx_seq_one_letter_code
_entity_poly.pdbx_strand_id
1 'polypeptide(L)'
;MTVRFLVIDGYSKEGRQDLVQGGASMAGNLYERMITRILPDAACDIIFPSDEGGALPSGAALEQYDAIAWTGCSLTIYDDDPRVHRQVGLARAAFEKGIPSFGSCWGVQMAVFAAGGVVAPHPHGREMGIARKIQLTDAGRGHPMYAGKSTVFDGFISHVDEVTHLPPGAVQLSHNPYTRVQSAAVTHGRGTFWGLQYHPEYDLHEMARLTFCRIDKLIGGGFFKDRQAALTFVETMEALHQDPSRKDLAWLLGIDTDITDVGVRQCEVKNWIERLVLPSIRK
;
A
#
# COMPACT_ATOMS: atom_id res chain seq x y z
N MET A 1 24.18 13.05 -3.23
CA MET A 1 22.98 13.87 -3.01
C MET A 1 21.96 12.97 -2.34
N THR A 2 21.48 13.35 -1.15
CA THR A 2 20.49 12.57 -0.41
C THR A 2 19.13 12.68 -1.11
N VAL A 3 18.52 11.54 -1.41
CA VAL A 3 17.18 11.49 -2.02
C VAL A 3 16.14 11.76 -0.93
N ARG A 4 15.23 12.70 -1.18
CA ARG A 4 14.19 13.12 -0.23
C ARG A 4 12.83 12.55 -0.60
N PHE A 5 12.24 11.78 0.29
CA PHE A 5 10.91 11.21 0.17
C PHE A 5 9.94 11.96 1.07
N LEU A 6 8.76 12.30 0.54
CA LEU A 6 7.60 12.67 1.34
C LEU A 6 6.74 11.44 1.54
N VAL A 7 6.48 11.04 2.79
CA VAL A 7 5.61 9.92 3.13
C VAL A 7 4.28 10.47 3.64
N ILE A 8 3.20 10.13 2.94
CA ILE A 8 1.83 10.56 3.26
C ILE A 8 1.17 9.48 4.10
N ASP A 9 1.10 9.67 5.42
CA ASP A 9 0.36 8.77 6.31
C ASP A 9 -1.12 9.15 6.35
N GLY A 10 -1.93 8.47 5.54
CA GLY A 10 -3.34 8.82 5.32
C GLY A 10 -4.26 8.60 6.52
N TYR A 11 -3.85 7.83 7.54
CA TYR A 11 -4.71 7.53 8.69
C TYR A 11 -5.04 8.78 9.50
N SER A 12 -6.22 8.81 10.14
CA SER A 12 -6.51 9.83 11.17
C SER A 12 -5.66 9.59 12.42
N LYS A 13 -5.55 10.61 13.28
CA LYS A 13 -4.84 10.49 14.56
C LYS A 13 -5.37 9.33 15.41
N GLU A 14 -6.68 9.19 15.49
CA GLU A 14 -7.36 8.11 16.21
C GLU A 14 -7.04 6.75 15.57
N GLY A 15 -7.12 6.65 14.24
CA GLY A 15 -6.80 5.43 13.52
C GLY A 15 -5.35 4.97 13.74
N ARG A 16 -4.39 5.91 13.80
CA ARG A 16 -2.99 5.60 14.13
C ARG A 16 -2.84 5.15 15.58
N GLN A 17 -3.55 5.78 16.52
CA GLN A 17 -3.55 5.37 17.93
C GLN A 17 -4.11 3.96 18.11
N ASP A 18 -5.22 3.63 17.43
CA ASP A 18 -5.84 2.30 17.48
C ASP A 18 -4.89 1.21 16.95
N LEU A 19 -4.17 1.50 15.86
CA LEU A 19 -3.15 0.58 15.33
C LEU A 19 -2.03 0.33 16.34
N VAL A 20 -1.46 1.41 16.89
CA VAL A 20 -0.35 1.33 17.86
C VAL A 20 -0.78 0.63 19.15
N GLN A 21 -1.99 0.91 19.66
CA GLN A 21 -2.52 0.23 20.84
C GLN A 21 -2.76 -1.27 20.61
N GLY A 22 -3.13 -1.65 19.38
CA GLY A 22 -3.24 -3.05 18.98
C GLY A 22 -1.89 -3.71 18.65
N GLY A 23 -0.78 -2.98 18.75
CA GLY A 23 0.58 -3.46 18.54
C GLY A 23 1.09 -3.37 17.11
N ALA A 24 0.31 -2.81 16.17
CA ALA A 24 0.75 -2.58 14.80
C ALA A 24 1.62 -1.31 14.70
N SER A 25 2.48 -1.24 13.69
CA SER A 25 3.23 -0.03 13.38
C SER A 25 2.36 1.05 12.74
N MET A 26 2.77 2.31 12.89
CA MET A 26 2.26 3.38 12.03
C MET A 26 2.64 3.13 10.57
N ALA A 27 1.72 3.42 9.65
CA ALA A 27 1.92 3.17 8.24
C ALA A 27 3.05 4.02 7.64
N GLY A 28 3.20 5.27 8.08
CA GLY A 28 4.34 6.11 7.69
C GLY A 28 5.69 5.47 8.03
N ASN A 29 5.82 4.92 9.24
CA ASN A 29 7.04 4.26 9.68
C ASN A 29 7.32 2.96 8.90
N LEU A 30 6.28 2.22 8.50
CA LEU A 30 6.44 1.04 7.63
C LEU A 30 7.05 1.44 6.28
N TYR A 31 6.57 2.52 5.69
CA TYR A 31 7.09 3.05 4.44
C TYR A 31 8.52 3.58 4.56
N GLU A 32 8.82 4.36 5.60
CA GLU A 32 10.18 4.81 5.89
C GLU A 32 11.15 3.62 6.02
N ARG A 33 10.77 2.55 6.73
CA ARG A 33 11.57 1.33 6.85
C ARG A 33 11.81 0.63 5.50
N MET A 34 10.80 0.54 4.64
CA MET A 34 10.99 -0.02 3.29
C MET A 34 11.97 0.81 2.47
N ILE A 35 11.77 2.12 2.46
CA ILE A 35 12.60 3.06 1.69
C ILE A 35 14.05 3.00 2.16
N THR A 36 14.29 3.13 3.47
CA THR A 36 15.64 3.12 4.05
C THR A 36 16.31 1.74 3.98
N ARG A 37 15.56 0.64 3.93
CA ARG A 37 16.11 -0.69 3.64
C ARG A 37 16.68 -0.77 2.22
N ILE A 38 16.01 -0.16 1.25
CA ILE A 38 16.39 -0.20 -0.17
C ILE A 38 17.44 0.88 -0.50
N LEU A 39 17.29 2.07 0.08
CA LEU A 39 18.14 3.23 -0.12
C LEU A 39 18.52 3.82 1.26
N PRO A 40 19.58 3.29 1.90
CA PRO A 40 19.95 3.65 3.29
C PRO A 40 20.22 5.14 3.53
N ASP A 41 20.69 5.86 2.52
CA ASP A 41 21.00 7.30 2.62
C ASP A 41 19.81 8.21 2.31
N ALA A 42 18.60 7.66 2.14
CA ALA A 42 17.39 8.44 1.88
C ALA A 42 16.92 9.20 3.13
N ALA A 43 16.39 10.41 2.93
CA ALA A 43 15.68 11.15 3.96
C ALA A 43 14.17 11.01 3.75
N CYS A 44 13.41 10.74 4.82
CA CYS A 44 11.96 10.64 4.77
C CYS A 44 11.32 11.70 5.69
N ASP A 45 10.44 12.53 5.13
CA ASP A 45 9.57 13.40 5.91
C ASP A 45 8.16 12.78 5.92
N ILE A 46 7.64 12.44 7.11
CA ILE A 46 6.29 11.87 7.26
C ILE A 46 5.30 12.99 7.60
N ILE A 47 4.19 13.07 6.88
CA ILE A 47 3.09 14.01 7.15
C ILE A 47 1.75 13.31 7.34
N PHE A 48 0.83 13.97 8.06
CA PHE A 48 -0.46 13.44 8.48
C PHE A 48 -1.61 14.29 7.91
N PRO A 49 -1.98 14.14 6.63
CA PRO A 49 -2.96 15.01 5.97
C PRO A 49 -4.37 14.97 6.56
N SER A 50 -4.68 13.91 7.31
CA SER A 50 -5.97 13.70 8.01
C SER A 50 -6.04 14.41 9.36
N ASP A 51 -4.94 14.98 9.86
CA ASP A 51 -4.91 15.74 11.10
C ASP A 51 -5.39 17.18 10.84
N GLU A 52 -6.21 17.71 11.76
CA GLU A 52 -6.71 19.09 11.66
C GLU A 52 -5.58 20.11 11.73
N GLY A 53 -5.67 21.16 10.90
CA GLY A 53 -4.71 22.27 10.91
C GLY A 53 -3.31 21.96 10.40
N GLY A 54 -3.00 20.71 10.02
CA GLY A 54 -1.70 20.36 9.44
C GLY A 54 -1.49 21.07 8.10
N ALA A 55 -0.35 21.75 7.93
CA ALA A 55 0.01 22.32 6.63
C ALA A 55 0.46 21.20 5.69
N LEU A 56 -0.04 21.20 4.45
CA LEU A 56 0.45 20.34 3.39
C LEU A 56 1.48 21.08 2.53
N PRO A 57 2.58 20.43 2.12
CA PRO A 57 3.52 21.04 1.20
C PRO A 57 2.81 21.38 -0.11
N SER A 58 3.09 22.56 -0.63
CA SER A 58 2.53 23.06 -1.90
C SER A 58 3.56 23.92 -2.63
N GLY A 59 3.36 24.10 -3.94
CA GLY A 59 4.28 24.90 -4.77
C GLY A 59 5.73 24.45 -4.62
N ALA A 60 6.63 25.40 -4.36
CA ALA A 60 8.06 25.16 -4.22
C ALA A 60 8.43 24.24 -3.04
N ALA A 61 7.59 24.14 -1.99
CA ALA A 61 7.85 23.25 -0.87
C ALA A 61 7.65 21.77 -1.26
N LEU A 62 6.67 21.50 -2.13
CA LEU A 62 6.44 20.14 -2.65
C LEU A 62 7.56 19.69 -3.61
N GLU A 63 8.12 20.63 -4.37
CA GLU A 63 9.22 20.37 -5.32
C GLU A 63 10.57 20.07 -4.65
N GLN A 64 10.67 20.19 -3.32
CA GLN A 64 11.87 19.78 -2.56
C GLN A 64 11.99 18.26 -2.40
N TYR A 65 10.94 17.52 -2.73
CA TYR A 65 10.88 16.07 -2.65
C TYR A 65 11.12 15.43 -4.01
N ASP A 66 11.98 14.43 -4.04
CA ASP A 66 12.30 13.66 -5.24
C ASP A 66 11.23 12.62 -5.55
N ALA A 67 10.47 12.20 -4.52
CA ALA A 67 9.43 11.20 -4.63
C ALA A 67 8.40 11.30 -3.49
N ILE A 68 7.20 10.77 -3.73
CA ILE A 68 6.13 10.71 -2.71
C ILE A 68 5.65 9.27 -2.53
N ALA A 69 5.61 8.80 -1.29
CA ALA A 69 5.07 7.50 -0.93
C ALA A 69 3.75 7.64 -0.17
N TRP A 70 2.74 6.87 -0.57
CA TRP A 70 1.36 6.99 -0.11
C TRP A 70 0.94 5.74 0.62
N THR A 71 0.68 5.86 1.92
CA THR A 71 0.29 4.72 2.76
C THR A 71 -1.17 4.32 2.54
N GLY A 72 -1.61 3.27 3.23
CA GLY A 72 -3.01 2.94 3.41
C GLY A 72 -3.79 4.01 4.21
N CYS A 73 -5.11 3.88 4.24
CA CYS A 73 -6.00 4.76 4.99
C CYS A 73 -7.26 4.00 5.42
N SER A 74 -7.97 4.52 6.43
CA SER A 74 -9.28 4.03 6.84
C SER A 74 -10.45 4.85 6.27
N LEU A 75 -10.15 5.87 5.46
CA LEU A 75 -11.14 6.70 4.76
C LEU A 75 -11.62 6.01 3.47
N THR A 76 -12.75 6.49 2.97
CA THR A 76 -13.34 6.09 1.70
C THR A 76 -13.14 7.21 0.68
N ILE A 77 -12.56 6.91 -0.49
CA ILE A 77 -12.06 7.95 -1.41
C ILE A 77 -13.17 8.79 -2.06
N TYR A 78 -14.39 8.27 -2.10
CA TYR A 78 -15.55 8.90 -2.72
C TYR A 78 -16.50 9.56 -1.70
N ASP A 79 -16.13 9.59 -0.42
CA ASP A 79 -16.88 10.35 0.59
C ASP A 79 -16.57 11.85 0.47
N ASP A 80 -17.59 12.69 0.70
CA ASP A 80 -17.45 14.15 0.84
C ASP A 80 -16.85 14.49 2.21
N ASP A 81 -15.54 14.26 2.34
CA ASP A 81 -14.77 14.46 3.56
C ASP A 81 -13.57 15.41 3.30
N PRO A 82 -13.39 16.49 4.09
CA PRO A 82 -12.27 17.41 3.92
C PRO A 82 -10.89 16.75 3.93
N ARG A 83 -10.71 15.67 4.69
CA ARG A 83 -9.45 14.89 4.76
C ARG A 83 -9.17 14.19 3.44
N VAL A 84 -10.22 13.70 2.78
CA VAL A 84 -10.14 13.09 1.44
C VAL A 84 -9.80 14.16 0.41
N HIS A 85 -10.52 15.28 0.40
CA HIS A 85 -10.27 16.39 -0.52
C HIS A 85 -8.84 16.92 -0.46
N ARG A 86 -8.30 17.06 0.75
CA ARG A 86 -6.91 17.50 0.99
C ARG A 86 -5.90 16.54 0.35
N GLN A 87 -6.09 15.24 0.54
CA GLN A 87 -5.19 14.22 -0.02
C GLN A 87 -5.31 14.13 -1.55
N VAL A 88 -6.53 14.19 -2.10
CA VAL A 88 -6.77 14.24 -3.54
C VAL A 88 -6.13 15.49 -4.16
N GLY A 89 -6.25 16.64 -3.51
CA GLY A 89 -5.59 17.88 -3.93
C GLY A 89 -4.07 17.74 -3.99
N LEU A 90 -3.46 17.11 -2.97
CA LEU A 90 -2.02 16.85 -2.94
C LEU A 90 -1.59 15.87 -4.05
N ALA A 91 -2.38 14.83 -4.31
CA ALA A 91 -2.08 13.86 -5.37
C ALA A 91 -2.13 14.52 -6.76
N ARG A 92 -3.12 15.39 -7.00
CA ARG A 92 -3.19 16.20 -8.23
C ARG A 92 -1.99 17.11 -8.38
N ALA A 93 -1.59 17.80 -7.31
CA ALA A 93 -0.39 18.63 -7.31
C ALA A 93 0.88 17.82 -7.63
N ALA A 94 1.01 16.60 -7.08
CA ALA A 94 2.13 15.70 -7.39
C ALA A 94 2.19 15.32 -8.89
N PHE A 95 1.03 14.97 -9.48
CA PHE A 95 0.92 14.72 -10.92
C PHE A 95 1.27 15.95 -11.77
N GLU A 96 0.78 17.12 -11.40
CA GLU A 96 1.09 18.38 -12.07
C GLU A 96 2.58 18.71 -11.99
N LYS A 97 3.23 18.43 -10.86
CA LYS A 97 4.67 18.65 -10.66
C LYS A 97 5.56 17.58 -11.27
N GLY A 98 5.01 16.43 -11.64
CA GLY A 98 5.77 15.34 -12.23
C GLY A 98 6.58 14.54 -11.21
N ILE A 99 6.22 14.59 -9.93
CA ILE A 99 6.95 13.92 -8.86
C ILE A 99 6.59 12.42 -8.87
N PRO A 100 7.55 11.51 -9.10
CA PRO A 100 7.31 10.08 -9.05
C PRO A 100 6.66 9.67 -7.74
N SER A 101 5.61 8.86 -7.83
CA SER A 101 4.84 8.48 -6.65
C SER A 101 4.53 6.99 -6.62
N PHE A 102 4.42 6.44 -5.42
CA PHE A 102 4.08 5.04 -5.18
C PHE A 102 3.15 4.90 -3.98
N GLY A 103 2.26 3.91 -3.98
CA GLY A 103 1.48 3.61 -2.79
C GLY A 103 0.70 2.30 -2.82
N SER A 104 0.21 1.90 -1.65
CA SER A 104 -0.58 0.68 -1.42
C SER A 104 -2.00 1.00 -0.94
N CYS A 105 -2.96 0.16 -1.32
CA CYS A 105 -4.37 0.23 -0.98
C CYS A 105 -4.99 1.62 -1.28
N TRP A 106 -5.08 2.49 -0.29
CA TRP A 106 -5.48 3.89 -0.46
C TRP A 106 -4.64 4.61 -1.53
N GLY A 107 -3.35 4.29 -1.66
CA GLY A 107 -2.48 4.89 -2.67
C GLY A 107 -2.94 4.66 -4.11
N VAL A 108 -3.29 3.42 -4.50
CA VAL A 108 -3.77 3.15 -5.86
C VAL A 108 -5.12 3.80 -6.13
N GLN A 109 -6.00 3.78 -5.12
CA GLN A 109 -7.31 4.45 -5.18
C GLN A 109 -7.16 5.95 -5.36
N MET A 110 -6.25 6.57 -4.59
CA MET A 110 -5.92 7.99 -4.66
C MET A 110 -5.42 8.38 -6.05
N ALA A 111 -4.49 7.63 -6.61
CA ALA A 111 -3.92 7.93 -7.92
C ALA A 111 -4.94 7.82 -9.04
N VAL A 112 -5.76 6.77 -9.01
CA VAL A 112 -6.85 6.56 -9.97
C VAL A 112 -7.86 7.69 -9.86
N PHE A 113 -8.34 7.99 -8.65
CA PHE A 113 -9.37 9.02 -8.44
C PHE A 113 -8.87 10.42 -8.77
N ALA A 114 -7.65 10.77 -8.36
CA ALA A 114 -7.03 12.05 -8.66
C ALA A 114 -6.88 12.30 -10.17
N ALA A 115 -6.62 11.25 -10.95
CA ALA A 115 -6.50 11.27 -12.41
C ALA A 115 -7.84 11.09 -13.16
N GLY A 116 -8.97 11.04 -12.46
CA GLY A 116 -10.32 10.99 -13.05
C GLY A 116 -10.91 9.59 -13.27
N GLY A 117 -10.34 8.57 -12.62
CA GLY A 117 -10.91 7.23 -12.57
C GLY A 117 -11.99 7.10 -11.49
N VAL A 118 -12.49 5.87 -11.30
CA VAL A 118 -13.58 5.58 -10.35
C VAL A 118 -13.18 4.46 -9.39
N VAL A 119 -13.45 4.70 -8.12
CA VAL A 119 -13.34 3.75 -7.01
C VAL A 119 -14.71 3.61 -6.38
N ALA A 120 -15.07 2.42 -5.94
CA ALA A 120 -16.38 2.11 -5.36
C ALA A 120 -16.24 1.05 -4.26
N PRO A 121 -17.28 0.83 -3.42
CA PRO A 121 -17.30 -0.29 -2.50
C PRO A 121 -17.08 -1.59 -3.26
N HIS A 122 -16.26 -2.48 -2.71
CA HIS A 122 -16.03 -3.79 -3.30
C HIS A 122 -17.34 -4.60 -3.25
N PRO A 123 -17.81 -5.17 -4.37
CA PRO A 123 -19.13 -5.83 -4.45
C PRO A 123 -19.22 -7.07 -3.57
N HIS A 124 -18.09 -7.69 -3.23
CA HIS A 124 -18.00 -8.83 -2.31
C HIS A 124 -17.62 -8.43 -0.88
N GLY A 125 -17.51 -7.13 -0.59
CA GLY A 125 -17.04 -6.62 0.69
C GLY A 125 -15.54 -6.86 0.89
N ARG A 126 -15.13 -7.00 2.15
CA ARG A 126 -13.73 -6.96 2.58
C ARG A 126 -12.85 -8.04 1.92
N GLU A 127 -11.67 -7.67 1.44
CA GLU A 127 -10.54 -8.59 1.25
C GLU A 127 -9.54 -8.35 2.38
N MET A 128 -9.13 -9.39 3.12
CA MET A 128 -8.24 -9.26 4.28
C MET A 128 -7.34 -10.49 4.43
N GLY A 129 -6.12 -10.28 4.92
CA GLY A 129 -5.16 -11.34 5.22
C GLY A 129 -4.19 -11.50 4.08
N ILE A 130 -4.36 -12.57 3.29
CA ILE A 130 -3.47 -12.91 2.18
C ILE A 130 -4.28 -12.98 0.90
N ALA A 131 -4.05 -12.02 0.00
CA ALA A 131 -4.57 -12.07 -1.35
C ALA A 131 -3.83 -13.18 -2.10
N ARG A 132 -4.62 -14.14 -2.58
CA ARG A 132 -4.11 -15.30 -3.29
C ARG A 132 -4.09 -15.08 -4.78
N LYS A 133 -3.10 -15.66 -5.45
CA LYS A 133 -3.03 -15.76 -6.91
C LYS A 133 -3.21 -14.40 -7.57
N ILE A 134 -2.43 -13.41 -7.14
CA ILE A 134 -2.30 -12.14 -7.85
C ILE A 134 -1.55 -12.45 -9.14
N GLN A 135 -2.20 -12.21 -10.28
CA GLN A 135 -1.70 -12.52 -11.61
C GLN A 135 -1.35 -11.24 -12.35
N LEU A 136 -0.15 -11.20 -12.92
CA LEU A 136 0.26 -10.12 -13.81
C LEU A 136 -0.48 -10.21 -15.15
N THR A 137 -1.02 -9.08 -15.58
CA THR A 137 -1.52 -8.92 -16.96
C THR A 137 -0.35 -8.99 -17.95
N ASP A 138 -0.64 -9.08 -19.25
CA ASP A 138 0.39 -9.01 -20.29
C ASP A 138 1.24 -7.73 -20.18
N ALA A 139 0.58 -6.61 -19.87
CA ALA A 139 1.26 -5.35 -19.57
C ALA A 139 2.10 -5.46 -18.29
N GLY A 140 1.57 -6.05 -17.22
CA GLY A 140 2.28 -6.28 -15.96
C GLY A 140 3.57 -7.08 -16.13
N ARG A 141 3.55 -8.15 -16.92
CA ARG A 141 4.73 -9.00 -17.18
C ARG A 141 5.85 -8.24 -17.91
N GLY A 142 5.51 -7.25 -18.73
CA GLY A 142 6.47 -6.38 -19.41
C GLY A 142 6.85 -5.11 -18.65
N HIS A 143 6.20 -4.82 -17.52
CA HIS A 143 6.31 -3.54 -16.84
C HIS A 143 7.50 -3.50 -15.84
N PRO A 144 8.30 -2.42 -15.79
CA PRO A 144 9.46 -2.34 -14.91
C PRO A 144 9.17 -2.51 -13.41
N MET A 145 7.94 -2.21 -12.98
CA MET A 145 7.49 -2.44 -11.59
C MET A 145 7.70 -3.89 -11.13
N TYR A 146 7.53 -4.85 -12.03
CA TYR A 146 7.57 -6.28 -11.72
C TYR A 146 8.85 -6.97 -12.18
N ALA A 147 9.90 -6.21 -12.53
CA ALA A 147 11.18 -6.79 -12.93
C ALA A 147 11.75 -7.68 -11.80
N GLY A 148 11.87 -8.99 -12.09
CA GLY A 148 12.36 -9.99 -11.14
C GLY A 148 11.29 -10.64 -10.26
N LYS A 149 10.00 -10.31 -10.41
CA LYS A 149 8.88 -10.93 -9.68
C LYS A 149 8.22 -12.03 -10.50
N SER A 150 7.73 -13.07 -9.82
CA SER A 150 6.91 -14.13 -10.44
C SER A 150 5.66 -13.56 -11.10
N THR A 151 5.16 -14.23 -12.13
CA THR A 151 3.95 -13.79 -12.87
C THR A 151 2.66 -14.03 -12.10
N VAL A 152 2.69 -14.95 -11.14
CA VAL A 152 1.64 -15.21 -10.16
C VAL A 152 2.30 -15.21 -8.80
N PHE A 153 1.73 -14.49 -7.85
CA PHE A 153 2.24 -14.40 -6.49
C PHE A 153 1.13 -14.12 -5.47
N ASP A 154 1.46 -14.25 -4.19
CA ASP A 154 0.58 -13.85 -3.09
C ASP A 154 1.06 -12.54 -2.42
N GLY A 155 0.15 -11.83 -1.73
CA GLY A 155 0.49 -10.60 -1.03
C GLY A 155 -0.42 -10.32 0.18
N PHE A 156 0.05 -9.53 1.14
CA PHE A 156 -0.80 -9.08 2.25
C PHE A 156 -1.85 -8.09 1.75
N ILE A 157 -3.10 -8.23 2.20
CA ILE A 157 -4.23 -7.44 1.69
C ILE A 157 -5.14 -6.97 2.83
N SER A 158 -5.70 -5.77 2.68
CA SER A 158 -6.69 -5.19 3.59
C SER A 158 -7.44 -4.06 2.89
N HIS A 159 -8.64 -4.31 2.37
CA HIS A 159 -9.50 -3.24 1.81
C HIS A 159 -10.98 -3.62 1.85
N VAL A 160 -11.83 -2.63 1.57
CA VAL A 160 -13.28 -2.78 1.35
C VAL A 160 -13.76 -2.06 0.09
N ASP A 161 -12.85 -1.43 -0.64
CA ASP A 161 -13.10 -0.61 -1.83
C ASP A 161 -12.18 -1.08 -2.95
N GLU A 162 -12.63 -0.99 -4.20
CA GLU A 162 -11.82 -1.28 -5.37
C GLU A 162 -11.88 -0.20 -6.44
N VAL A 163 -10.81 -0.13 -7.23
CA VAL A 163 -10.80 0.59 -8.50
C VAL A 163 -11.71 -0.14 -9.49
N THR A 164 -12.80 0.51 -9.90
CA THR A 164 -13.75 -0.04 -10.88
C THR A 164 -13.48 0.46 -12.29
N HIS A 165 -12.95 1.68 -12.44
CA HIS A 165 -12.64 2.27 -13.74
C HIS A 165 -11.29 2.99 -13.68
N LEU A 166 -10.38 2.59 -14.56
CA LEU A 166 -9.08 3.24 -14.72
C LEU A 166 -9.22 4.54 -15.54
N PRO A 167 -8.49 5.61 -15.18
CA PRO A 167 -8.47 6.85 -15.96
C PRO A 167 -7.69 6.68 -17.27
N PRO A 168 -7.83 7.63 -18.22
CA PRO A 168 -6.91 7.73 -19.35
C PRO A 168 -5.45 7.81 -18.87
N GLY A 169 -4.56 7.07 -19.53
CA GLY A 169 -3.14 7.01 -19.16
C GLY A 169 -2.82 6.03 -18.03
N ALA A 170 -3.81 5.30 -17.51
CA ALA A 170 -3.58 4.20 -16.58
C ALA A 170 -3.52 2.83 -17.27
N VAL A 171 -2.66 1.97 -16.75
CA VAL A 171 -2.45 0.59 -17.21
C VAL A 171 -2.67 -0.36 -16.04
N GLN A 172 -3.59 -1.30 -16.19
CA GLN A 172 -3.77 -2.38 -15.23
C GLN A 172 -2.61 -3.37 -15.32
N LEU A 173 -1.91 -3.61 -14.22
CA LEU A 173 -0.72 -4.47 -14.20
C LEU A 173 -0.98 -5.82 -13.54
N SER A 174 -1.94 -5.92 -12.61
CA SER A 174 -2.32 -7.19 -12.00
C SER A 174 -3.78 -7.26 -11.57
N HIS A 175 -4.27 -8.47 -11.35
CA HIS A 175 -5.60 -8.79 -10.82
C HIS A 175 -5.57 -10.11 -10.05
N ASN A 176 -6.63 -10.42 -9.30
CA ASN A 176 -6.90 -11.78 -8.85
C ASN A 176 -8.41 -12.08 -9.01
N PRO A 177 -8.91 -13.27 -8.67
CA PRO A 177 -10.34 -13.57 -8.76
C PRO A 177 -11.24 -12.73 -7.85
N TYR A 178 -10.70 -12.12 -6.80
CA TYR A 178 -11.46 -11.34 -5.83
C TYR A 178 -11.57 -9.86 -6.26
N THR A 179 -10.42 -9.24 -6.50
CA THR A 179 -10.28 -7.81 -6.82
C THR A 179 -9.77 -7.60 -8.24
N ARG A 180 -10.52 -6.80 -9.01
CA ARG A 180 -10.25 -6.61 -10.44
C ARG A 180 -8.92 -5.92 -10.71
N VAL A 181 -8.56 -4.92 -9.92
CA VAL A 181 -7.31 -4.15 -10.10
C VAL A 181 -6.46 -4.32 -8.85
N GLN A 182 -5.52 -5.26 -8.89
CA GLN A 182 -4.56 -5.47 -7.81
C GLN A 182 -3.35 -4.52 -7.93
N SER A 183 -3.08 -3.98 -9.12
CA SER A 183 -2.13 -2.89 -9.31
C SER A 183 -2.33 -2.15 -10.63
N ALA A 184 -1.91 -0.90 -10.64
CA ALA A 184 -1.93 -0.04 -11.82
C ALA A 184 -0.74 0.93 -11.85
N ALA A 185 -0.24 1.21 -13.04
CA ALA A 185 0.59 2.40 -13.29
C ALA A 185 -0.30 3.49 -13.89
N VAL A 186 -0.32 4.67 -13.27
CA VAL A 186 -1.16 5.80 -13.67
C VAL A 186 -0.25 6.95 -14.11
N THR A 187 -0.29 7.32 -15.38
CA THR A 187 0.36 8.54 -15.87
C THR A 187 -0.68 9.62 -16.10
N HIS A 188 -0.52 10.75 -15.42
CA HIS A 188 -1.43 11.89 -15.52
C HIS A 188 -0.65 13.20 -15.38
N GLY A 189 -0.95 14.18 -16.24
CA GLY A 189 -0.16 15.41 -16.33
C GLY A 189 1.31 15.10 -16.65
N ARG A 190 2.22 15.52 -15.78
CA ARG A 190 3.66 15.24 -15.90
C ARG A 190 4.14 14.05 -15.06
N GLY A 191 3.28 13.53 -14.18
CA GLY A 191 3.63 12.55 -13.16
C GLY A 191 3.27 11.13 -13.52
N THR A 192 3.96 10.19 -12.88
CA THR A 192 3.63 8.77 -12.94
C THR A 192 3.52 8.24 -11.51
N PHE A 193 2.44 7.51 -11.27
CA PHE A 193 2.12 6.88 -10.00
C PHE A 193 2.06 5.36 -10.16
N TRP A 194 2.73 4.64 -9.28
CA TRP A 194 2.71 3.18 -9.21
C TRP A 194 1.91 2.74 -8.00
N GLY A 195 0.73 2.17 -8.23
CA GLY A 195 -0.22 1.83 -7.18
C GLY A 195 -0.44 0.33 -7.06
N LEU A 196 -0.46 -0.17 -5.83
CA LEU A 196 -0.81 -1.54 -5.47
C LEU A 196 -2.07 -1.53 -4.63
N GLN A 197 -2.94 -2.54 -4.75
CA GLN A 197 -4.06 -2.75 -3.82
C GLN A 197 -3.63 -3.55 -2.59
N TYR A 198 -2.60 -4.40 -2.75
CA TYR A 198 -1.93 -5.14 -1.68
C TYR A 198 -0.79 -4.35 -1.03
N HIS A 199 -0.30 -4.85 0.10
CA HIS A 199 0.57 -4.15 1.04
C HIS A 199 1.98 -4.79 1.12
N PRO A 200 2.95 -4.34 0.29
CA PRO A 200 4.33 -4.82 0.40
C PRO A 200 5.02 -4.41 1.70
N GLU A 201 4.48 -3.40 2.39
CA GLU A 201 4.99 -2.87 3.64
C GLU A 201 4.68 -3.75 4.85
N TYR A 202 3.63 -4.57 4.76
CA TYR A 202 3.29 -5.50 5.83
C TYR A 202 4.22 -6.70 5.83
N ASP A 203 4.44 -7.25 7.02
CA ASP A 203 4.95 -8.59 7.23
C ASP A 203 3.93 -9.40 8.05
N LEU A 204 4.34 -10.60 8.50
CA LEU A 204 3.50 -11.47 9.32
C LEU A 204 3.08 -10.81 10.64
N HIS A 205 3.96 -10.02 11.27
CA HIS A 205 3.64 -9.32 12.52
C HIS A 205 2.59 -8.24 12.26
N GLU A 206 2.80 -7.39 11.24
CA GLU A 206 1.86 -6.31 10.93
C GLU A 206 0.48 -6.86 10.55
N MET A 207 0.42 -7.95 9.76
CA MET A 207 -0.86 -8.59 9.44
C MET A 207 -1.53 -9.25 10.66
N ALA A 208 -0.74 -9.86 11.56
CA ALA A 208 -1.26 -10.42 12.81
C ALA A 208 -1.86 -9.34 13.70
N ARG A 209 -1.15 -8.22 13.90
CA ARG A 209 -1.63 -7.09 14.72
C ARG A 209 -2.82 -6.39 14.09
N LEU A 210 -2.82 -6.19 12.77
CA LEU A 210 -3.97 -5.63 12.06
C LEU A 210 -5.20 -6.54 12.19
N THR A 211 -5.01 -7.85 12.13
CA THR A 211 -6.06 -8.85 12.39
C THR A 211 -6.57 -8.72 13.82
N PHE A 212 -5.68 -8.60 14.80
CA PHE A 212 -6.03 -8.38 16.20
C PHE A 212 -6.89 -7.12 16.42
N CYS A 213 -6.52 -5.98 15.84
CA CYS A 213 -7.29 -4.73 15.90
C CYS A 213 -8.71 -4.87 15.30
N ARG A 214 -8.95 -5.89 14.49
CA ARG A 214 -10.17 -6.03 13.68
C ARG A 214 -10.95 -7.31 13.98
N ILE A 215 -10.63 -8.05 15.04
CA ILE A 215 -11.25 -9.34 15.36
C ILE A 215 -12.78 -9.26 15.28
N ASP A 216 -13.40 -8.28 15.92
CA ASP A 216 -14.87 -8.18 15.95
C ASP A 216 -15.45 -7.95 14.54
N LYS A 217 -14.80 -7.12 13.73
CA LYS A 217 -15.19 -6.88 12.33
C LYS A 217 -15.00 -8.13 11.47
N LEU A 218 -13.96 -8.91 11.72
CA LEU A 218 -13.63 -10.12 10.97
C LEU A 218 -14.54 -11.29 11.35
N ILE A 219 -14.95 -11.41 12.62
CA ILE A 219 -16.00 -12.34 13.05
C ILE A 219 -17.34 -11.94 12.40
N GLY A 220 -17.72 -10.66 12.48
CA GLY A 220 -18.94 -10.15 11.85
C GLY A 220 -18.97 -10.36 10.33
N GLY A 221 -17.81 -10.35 9.68
CA GLY A 221 -17.64 -10.64 8.25
C GLY A 221 -17.47 -12.13 7.90
N GLY A 222 -17.54 -13.03 8.88
CA GLY A 222 -17.43 -14.49 8.65
C GLY A 222 -16.02 -15.01 8.38
N PHE A 223 -14.97 -14.21 8.59
CA PHE A 223 -13.57 -14.65 8.44
C PHE A 223 -13.14 -15.61 9.56
N PHE A 224 -13.73 -15.46 10.74
CA PHE A 224 -13.48 -16.32 11.89
C PHE A 224 -14.79 -16.73 12.54
N LYS A 225 -14.86 -17.98 13.00
CA LYS A 225 -16.00 -18.52 13.73
C LYS A 225 -16.27 -17.76 15.03
N ASP A 226 -15.19 -17.44 15.76
CA ASP A 226 -15.23 -16.79 17.07
C ASP A 226 -13.88 -16.11 17.38
N ARG A 227 -13.82 -15.45 18.53
CA ARG A 227 -12.63 -14.73 19.00
C ARG A 227 -11.43 -15.66 19.23
N GLN A 228 -11.66 -16.90 19.66
CA GLN A 228 -10.58 -17.84 19.90
C GLN A 228 -9.92 -18.26 18.58
N ALA A 229 -10.71 -18.55 17.55
CA ALA A 229 -10.18 -18.85 16.22
C ALA A 229 -9.36 -17.69 15.65
N ALA A 230 -9.82 -16.45 15.83
CA ALA A 230 -9.09 -15.26 15.39
C ALA A 230 -7.76 -15.08 16.16
N LEU A 231 -7.77 -15.27 17.49
CA LEU A 231 -6.55 -15.21 18.30
C LEU A 231 -5.54 -16.29 17.90
N THR A 232 -5.97 -17.52 17.68
CA THR A 232 -5.09 -18.61 17.25
C THR A 232 -4.43 -18.29 15.90
N PHE A 233 -5.16 -17.67 14.97
CA PHE A 233 -4.58 -17.19 13.71
C PHE A 233 -3.51 -16.10 13.93
N VAL A 234 -3.80 -15.13 14.80
CA VAL A 234 -2.85 -14.07 15.19
C VAL A 234 -1.59 -14.67 15.81
N GLU A 235 -1.72 -15.58 16.78
CA GLU A 235 -0.61 -16.26 17.44
C GLU A 235 0.22 -17.10 16.47
N THR A 236 -0.44 -17.75 15.50
CA THR A 236 0.24 -18.54 14.46
C THR A 236 1.14 -17.66 13.59
N MET A 237 0.64 -16.49 13.16
CA MET A 237 1.43 -15.54 12.38
C MET A 237 2.60 -14.95 13.18
N GLU A 238 2.38 -14.59 14.45
CA GLU A 238 3.46 -14.12 15.33
C GLU A 238 4.54 -15.18 15.56
N ALA A 239 4.13 -16.41 15.82
CA ALA A 239 5.07 -17.51 16.05
C ALA A 239 5.95 -17.74 14.80
N LEU A 240 5.37 -17.67 13.61
CA LEU A 240 6.12 -17.77 12.36
C LEU A 240 6.98 -16.52 12.08
N HIS A 241 6.53 -15.33 12.47
CA HIS A 241 7.34 -14.12 12.39
C HIS A 241 8.59 -14.22 13.28
N GLN A 242 8.43 -14.71 14.52
CA GLN A 242 9.51 -14.88 15.49
C GLN A 242 10.48 -16.01 15.13
N ASP A 243 9.96 -17.10 14.55
CA ASP A 243 10.76 -18.23 14.05
C ASP A 243 10.37 -18.59 12.61
N PRO A 244 11.00 -17.94 11.61
CA PRO A 244 10.75 -18.21 10.20
C PRO A 244 11.10 -19.64 9.74
N SER A 245 11.78 -20.45 10.58
CA SER A 245 12.12 -21.84 10.26
C SER A 245 10.95 -22.81 10.43
N ARG A 246 9.84 -22.37 11.04
CA ARG A 246 8.62 -23.14 11.32
C ARG A 246 7.81 -23.47 10.06
N LYS A 247 8.31 -24.44 9.29
CA LYS A 247 7.67 -24.95 8.06
C LYS A 247 6.25 -25.46 8.28
N ASP A 248 5.95 -25.98 9.47
CA ASP A 248 4.61 -26.43 9.85
C ASP A 248 3.61 -25.26 9.90
N LEU A 249 4.03 -24.09 10.40
CA LEU A 249 3.18 -22.90 10.44
C LEU A 249 3.04 -22.25 9.08
N ALA A 250 4.13 -22.18 8.30
CA ALA A 250 4.08 -21.69 6.92
C ALA A 250 3.15 -22.56 6.06
N TRP A 251 3.23 -23.88 6.21
CA TRP A 251 2.35 -24.84 5.55
C TRP A 251 0.89 -24.69 6.00
N LEU A 252 0.63 -24.52 7.31
CA LEU A 252 -0.71 -24.30 7.85
C LEU A 252 -1.34 -23.01 7.30
N LEU A 253 -0.57 -21.93 7.22
CA LEU A 253 -0.99 -20.66 6.62
C LEU A 253 -1.05 -20.73 5.09
N GLY A 254 -0.52 -21.79 4.48
CA GLY A 254 -0.43 -21.98 3.04
C GLY A 254 0.38 -20.89 2.35
N ILE A 255 1.47 -20.41 2.97
CA ILE A 255 2.32 -19.34 2.43
C ILE A 255 3.71 -19.84 2.06
N ASP A 256 4.38 -19.11 1.19
CA ASP A 256 5.73 -19.39 0.74
C ASP A 256 6.59 -18.11 0.68
N THR A 257 7.61 -18.11 -0.17
CA THR A 257 8.56 -17.02 -0.33
C THR A 257 7.92 -15.73 -0.85
N ASP A 258 6.77 -15.76 -1.50
CA ASP A 258 6.09 -14.53 -1.95
C ASP A 258 5.71 -13.63 -0.77
N ILE A 259 5.37 -14.26 0.36
CA ILE A 259 5.00 -13.59 1.62
C ILE A 259 6.21 -13.41 2.53
N THR A 260 6.99 -14.48 2.69
CA THR A 260 8.05 -14.56 3.72
C THR A 260 9.37 -13.91 3.29
N ASP A 261 9.69 -13.88 2.00
CA ASP A 261 10.88 -13.20 1.48
C ASP A 261 10.60 -11.72 1.26
N VAL A 262 11.26 -10.88 2.05
CA VAL A 262 11.13 -9.42 1.97
C VAL A 262 11.60 -8.83 0.62
N GLY A 263 12.58 -9.44 -0.05
CA GLY A 263 13.04 -9.01 -1.36
C GLY A 263 12.01 -9.25 -2.45
N VAL A 264 11.26 -10.37 -2.37
CA VAL A 264 10.13 -10.65 -3.27
C VAL A 264 8.95 -9.73 -2.95
N ARG A 265 8.63 -9.57 -1.66
CA ARG A 265 7.50 -8.75 -1.20
C ARG A 265 7.65 -7.27 -1.53
N GLN A 266 8.87 -6.73 -1.44
CA GLN A 266 9.17 -5.29 -1.66
C GLN A 266 9.80 -5.01 -3.04
N CYS A 267 9.75 -5.97 -3.96
CA CYS A 267 10.32 -5.87 -5.30
C CYS A 267 9.81 -4.61 -6.05
N GLU A 268 8.52 -4.32 -5.95
CA GLU A 268 7.87 -3.19 -6.60
C GLU A 268 8.39 -1.85 -6.08
N VAL A 269 8.64 -1.75 -4.76
CA VAL A 269 9.19 -0.53 -4.12
C VAL A 269 10.63 -0.31 -4.58
N LYS A 270 11.43 -1.39 -4.62
CA LYS A 270 12.81 -1.34 -5.14
C LYS A 270 12.82 -0.87 -6.59
N ASN A 271 11.99 -1.47 -7.43
CA ASN A 271 11.89 -1.13 -8.84
C ASN A 271 11.37 0.30 -9.04
N TRP A 272 10.44 0.77 -8.20
CA TRP A 272 9.97 2.16 -8.25
C TRP A 272 11.11 3.14 -8.00
N ILE A 273 11.91 2.92 -6.95
CA ILE A 273 13.06 3.76 -6.63
C ILE A 273 14.08 3.75 -7.79
N GLU A 274 14.44 2.56 -8.28
CA GLU A 274 15.47 2.41 -9.31
C GLU A 274 15.04 2.90 -10.70
N ARG A 275 13.76 2.76 -11.05
CA ARG A 275 13.26 2.98 -12.42
C ARG A 275 12.54 4.30 -12.60
N LEU A 276 11.97 4.88 -11.54
CA LEU A 276 11.29 6.17 -11.60
C LEU A 276 12.00 7.26 -10.80
N VAL A 277 12.36 6.99 -9.54
CA VAL A 277 12.89 8.03 -8.64
C VAL A 277 14.33 8.43 -9.01
N LEU A 278 15.27 7.48 -8.98
CA LEU A 278 16.69 7.82 -9.26
C LEU A 278 16.90 8.43 -10.66
N PRO A 279 16.19 7.99 -11.72
CA PRO A 279 16.30 8.63 -13.04
C PRO A 279 15.69 10.03 -13.12
N SER A 280 14.71 10.40 -12.28
CA SER A 280 14.11 11.75 -12.31
C SER A 280 15.02 12.82 -11.71
N ILE A 281 15.90 12.43 -10.78
CA ILE A 281 16.86 13.33 -10.11
C ILE A 281 18.07 13.65 -11.01
N ARG A 282 18.39 12.75 -11.94
CA ARG A 282 19.55 12.88 -12.84
C ARG A 282 19.30 13.75 -14.08
N LYS A 283 18.10 14.33 -14.20
CA LYS A 283 17.70 15.21 -15.32
C LYS A 283 17.78 16.67 -14.89
#